data_AF-A0A0F3NHV3-F1
#
_entry.id   AF-A0A0F3NHV3-F1
#
_cell.length_a   1.000
_cell.length_b   1.000
_cell.length_c   1.000
_cell.angle_alpha   90.00
_cell.angle_beta   90.00
_cell.angle_gamma   90.00
#
_symmetry.space_group_name_H-M   'P 1'
#
loop_
_entity.id
_entity.type
_entity.pdbx_description
1 polymer ?
#
loop_
_entity_poly.entity_id
_entity_poly.type
_entity_poly.pdbx_seq_one_letter_code
_entity_poly.pdbx_strand_id
1 'polypeptide(L)'
;MEQYYPFPEEILAKELAKYPSAEVIWCQEEHFNMGGWDFVRPRIEKSMKLANLKGVVAYIGRAESASTAAGYARAHEEERKCFIDKVFA
;
A
#
# COMPACT_ATOMS: atom_id res chain seq x y z
N MET A 1 5.69 1.17 -6.29
CA MET A 1 5.68 2.60 -6.67
C MET A 1 7.09 3.13 -6.55
N GLU A 2 7.63 3.77 -7.58
CA GLU A 2 9.06 4.14 -7.64
C GLU A 2 9.32 5.56 -7.11
N GLN A 3 8.37 6.48 -7.28
CA GLN A 3 8.51 7.88 -6.88
C GLN A 3 7.44 8.25 -5.84
N TYR A 4 7.89 8.55 -4.62
CA TYR A 4 7.01 9.05 -3.56
C TYR A 4 6.85 10.57 -3.62
N TYR A 5 7.93 11.30 -3.90
CA TYR A 5 7.90 12.75 -4.00
C TYR A 5 8.78 13.28 -5.15
N PRO A 6 8.28 14.24 -5.95
CA PRO A 6 6.88 14.71 -6.01
C PRO A 6 5.93 13.56 -6.40
N PHE A 7 4.73 13.51 -5.85
CA PHE A 7 3.84 12.36 -6.08
C PHE A 7 3.26 12.38 -7.51
N PRO A 8 3.36 11.28 -8.28
CA PRO A 8 2.96 11.25 -9.69
C PRO A 8 1.45 11.02 -9.88
N GLU A 9 0.61 11.94 -9.41
CA GLU A 9 -0.86 11.76 -9.36
C GLU A 9 -1.49 11.46 -10.73
N GLU A 10 -1.10 12.21 -11.77
CA GLU A 10 -1.66 12.08 -13.12
C GLU A 10 -1.24 10.78 -13.82
N ILE A 11 0.02 10.38 -13.63
CA ILE A 11 0.56 9.15 -14.21
C ILE A 11 -0.16 7.97 -13.57
N LEU A 12 -0.31 7.98 -12.25
CA LEU A 12 -1.03 6.94 -11.53
C LEU A 12 -2.51 6.88 -11.96
N ALA A 13 -3.18 8.02 -12.11
CA ALA A 13 -4.57 8.05 -12.57
C ALA A 13 -4.73 7.42 -13.98
N LYS A 14 -3.80 7.70 -14.90
CA LYS A 14 -3.82 7.09 -16.25
C LYS A 14 -3.66 5.57 -16.20
N GLU A 15 -2.83 5.05 -15.31
CA GLU A 15 -2.67 3.61 -15.14
C GLU A 15 -3.88 2.96 -14.47
N LEU A 16 -4.44 3.60 -13.43
CA LEU A 16 -5.65 3.12 -12.75
C LEU A 16 -6.88 3.08 -13.67
N ALA A 17 -7.01 4.03 -14.59
CA ALA A 17 -8.13 4.07 -15.54
C ALA A 17 -8.20 2.83 -16.46
N LYS A 18 -7.10 2.08 -16.61
CA LYS A 18 -7.07 0.81 -17.36
C LYS A 18 -7.80 -0.33 -16.63
N TYR A 19 -8.07 -0.18 -15.33
CA TYR A 19 -8.65 -1.20 -14.45
C TYR A 19 -9.87 -0.66 -13.67
N PRO A 20 -11.00 -0.38 -14.34
CA PRO A 20 -12.13 0.36 -13.75
C PRO A 20 -12.89 -0.38 -12.63
N SER A 21 -12.67 -1.68 -12.46
CA SER A 21 -13.32 -2.51 -11.44
C SER A 21 -12.34 -3.21 -10.50
N ALA A 22 -11.05 -2.85 -10.55
CA ALA A 22 -10.05 -3.47 -9.69
C ALA A 22 -10.09 -2.88 -8.27
N GLU A 23 -9.81 -3.74 -7.30
CA GLU A 23 -9.50 -3.30 -5.95
C GLU A 23 -8.07 -2.74 -5.91
N VAL A 24 -7.89 -1.62 -5.21
CA VAL A 24 -6.58 -0.97 -5.07
C VAL A 24 -6.04 -1.27 -3.68
N ILE A 25 -4.93 -2.00 -3.64
CA ILE A 25 -4.25 -2.41 -2.42
C ILE A 25 -2.88 -1.73 -2.37
N TRP A 26 -2.56 -1.11 -1.23
CA TRP A 26 -1.21 -0.71 -0.87
C TRP A 26 -0.55 -1.82 -0.06
N CYS A 27 0.46 -2.45 -0.63
CA CYS A 27 1.27 -3.46 0.06
C CYS A 27 2.62 -2.86 0.47
N GLN A 28 3.01 -3.02 1.74
CA GLN A 28 4.34 -2.65 2.23
C GLN A 28 4.87 -3.62 3.28
N GLU A 29 6.19 -3.71 3.39
CA GLU A 29 6.83 -4.55 4.41
C GLU A 29 6.89 -3.86 5.78
N GLU A 30 6.97 -2.53 5.81
CA GLU A 30 6.98 -1.74 7.03
C GLU A 30 5.65 -1.81 7.78
N HIS A 31 5.70 -1.65 9.10
CA HIS A 31 4.53 -1.52 9.97
C HIS A 31 3.56 -0.43 9.49
N PHE A 32 2.27 -0.60 9.76
CA PHE A 32 1.20 0.32 9.32
C PHE A 32 1.46 1.79 9.65
N ASN A 33 1.99 2.06 10.84
CA ASN A 33 2.37 3.39 11.34
C ASN A 33 3.74 3.86 10.83
N MET A 34 4.35 3.15 9.89
CA MET A 34 5.66 3.41 9.31
C MET A 34 5.60 3.32 7.78
N GLY A 35 6.72 3.63 7.13
CA GLY A 35 6.83 3.55 5.68
C GLY A 35 5.97 4.60 4.97
N GLY A 36 5.37 4.19 3.86
CA GLY A 36 4.72 5.11 2.93
C GLY A 36 3.23 5.34 3.19
N TRP A 37 2.57 4.47 3.94
CA TRP A 37 1.11 4.36 3.98
C TRP A 37 0.37 5.69 4.20
N ASP A 38 0.64 6.38 5.30
CA ASP A 38 -0.04 7.65 5.64
C ASP A 38 0.21 8.75 4.61
N PHE A 39 1.38 8.72 3.96
CA PHE A 39 1.72 9.68 2.92
C PHE A 39 1.02 9.34 1.59
N VAL A 40 1.05 8.09 1.15
CA VAL A 40 0.56 7.72 -0.18
C VAL A 40 -0.95 7.58 -0.24
N ARG A 41 -1.59 7.10 0.82
CA ARG A 41 -3.03 6.82 0.85
C ARG A 41 -3.89 7.98 0.31
N PRO A 42 -3.82 9.21 0.86
CA PRO A 42 -4.67 10.31 0.38
C PRO A 42 -4.38 10.68 -1.07
N ARG A 43 -3.16 10.44 -1.56
CA ARG A 43 -2.72 10.77 -2.91
C ARG A 43 -3.17 9.72 -3.92
N ILE A 44 -3.09 8.44 -3.58
CA ILE A 44 -3.65 7.34 -4.38
C ILE A 44 -5.17 7.51 -4.48
N GLU A 45 -5.86 7.80 -3.37
CA GLU A 45 -7.31 8.06 -3.38
C GLU A 45 -7.67 9.25 -4.29
N LYS A 46 -6.84 10.29 -4.35
CA LYS A 46 -7.01 11.39 -5.30
C LYS A 46 -6.81 10.94 -6.75
N SER A 47 -5.79 10.14 -7.05
CA SER A 47 -5.60 9.54 -8.38
C SER A 47 -6.75 8.62 -8.79
N MET A 48 -7.31 7.84 -7.86
CA MET A 48 -8.50 7.01 -8.11
C MET A 48 -9.71 7.87 -8.51
N LYS A 49 -9.94 9.00 -7.80
CA LYS A 49 -11.00 9.95 -8.16
C LYS A 49 -10.80 10.53 -9.55
N LEU A 50 -9.58 10.91 -9.93
CA LEU A 50 -9.26 11.39 -11.27
C LEU A 50 -9.53 10.32 -12.35
N ALA A 51 -9.36 9.05 -12.01
CA ALA A 51 -9.62 7.92 -12.88
C ALA A 51 -11.09 7.42 -12.84
N ASN A 52 -11.99 8.11 -12.12
CA ASN A 52 -13.39 7.70 -11.89
C ASN A 52 -13.56 6.34 -11.18
N LEU A 53 -12.55 5.88 -10.43
CA LEU A 53 -12.69 4.69 -9.57
C LEU A 53 -13.39 5.08 -8.26
N LYS A 54 -14.28 4.21 -7.81
CA LYS A 54 -14.95 4.32 -6.50
C LYS A 54 -14.27 3.36 -5.51
N GLY A 55 -14.24 3.73 -4.24
CA GLY A 55 -13.71 2.90 -3.16
C GLY A 55 -12.65 3.61 -2.34
N VAL A 56 -11.98 2.83 -1.50
CA VAL A 56 -10.85 3.25 -0.67
C VAL A 56 -9.67 2.34 -0.95
N VAL A 57 -8.46 2.84 -0.72
CA VAL A 57 -7.26 2.01 -0.82
C VAL A 57 -7.23 1.08 0.38
N ALA A 58 -7.13 -0.22 0.16
CA ALA A 58 -6.91 -1.19 1.22
C ALA A 58 -5.42 -1.25 1.59
N TYR A 59 -5.12 -1.54 2.85
CA TYR A 59 -3.75 -1.73 3.33
C TYR A 59 -3.48 -3.21 3.59
N ILE A 60 -2.37 -3.72 3.06
CA ILE A 60 -1.83 -5.03 3.43
C ILE A 60 -0.36 -4.86 3.81
N GLY A 61 -0.02 -5.27 5.02
CA GLY A 61 1.33 -5.14 5.55
C GLY A 61 1.35 -5.55 7.02
N ARG A 62 2.41 -5.17 7.73
CA ARG A 62 2.55 -5.49 9.16
C ARG A 62 1.65 -4.60 10.01
N ALA A 63 1.12 -5.15 11.10
CA ALA A 63 0.36 -4.37 12.09
C ALA A 63 1.24 -3.27 12.72
N GLU A 64 0.64 -2.29 13.39
CA GLU A 64 1.39 -1.23 14.06
C GLU A 64 2.40 -1.76 15.09
N SER A 65 3.55 -1.10 15.17
CA SER A 65 4.61 -1.44 16.13
C SER A 65 5.38 -0.20 16.54
N ALA A 66 5.89 -0.18 17.77
CA ALA A 66 6.84 0.83 18.22
C ALA A 66 8.27 0.55 17.70
N SER A 67 8.59 -0.72 17.43
CA SER A 67 9.86 -1.15 16.84
C SER A 67 9.75 -1.15 15.32
N THR A 68 10.85 -0.79 14.64
CA THR A 68 10.93 -0.80 13.17
C THR A 68 10.90 -2.20 12.56
N ALA A 69 11.31 -3.21 13.31
CA ALA A 69 11.27 -4.61 12.89
C ALA A 69 11.15 -5.56 14.10
N ALA A 70 10.78 -6.81 13.82
CA ALA A 70 10.86 -7.90 14.78
C ALA A 70 12.32 -8.15 15.21
N GLY A 71 12.55 -8.34 16.51
CA GLY A 71 13.91 -8.45 17.07
C GLY A 71 14.66 -9.75 16.76
N TYR A 72 14.04 -10.70 16.05
CA TYR A 72 14.67 -11.97 15.66
C TYR A 72 14.12 -12.48 14.32
N ALA A 73 15.00 -13.09 13.52
CA ALA A 73 14.75 -13.41 12.10
C ALA A 73 13.55 -14.35 11.87
N ARG A 74 13.27 -15.27 12.80
CA ARG A 74 12.15 -16.21 12.66
C ARG A 74 10.79 -15.50 12.65
N ALA A 75 10.55 -14.61 13.62
CA ALA A 75 9.31 -13.83 13.66
C ALA A 75 9.19 -12.92 12.43
N HIS A 76 10.30 -12.33 11.98
CA HIS A 76 10.29 -11.51 10.77
C HIS A 76 9.80 -12.29 9.54
N GLU A 77 10.29 -13.53 9.36
CA GLU A 77 9.89 -14.39 8.24
C GLU A 77 8.44 -14.87 8.35
N GLU A 78 7.99 -15.19 9.56
CA GLU A 78 6.59 -15.56 9.84
C GLU A 78 5.62 -14.41 9.51
N GLU A 79 5.93 -13.19 9.96
CA GLU A 79 5.17 -11.98 9.63
C GLU A 79 5.14 -11.72 8.13
N ARG A 80 6.30 -11.86 7.46
CA ARG A 80 6.41 -11.67 6.01
C ARG A 80 5.51 -12.61 5.24
N LYS A 81 5.57 -13.91 5.54
CA LYS A 81 4.71 -14.91 4.90
C LYS A 81 3.23 -14.59 5.13
N CYS A 82 2.86 -14.26 6.36
CA CYS A 82 1.48 -13.95 6.72
C CYS A 82 0.89 -12.80 5.91
N PHE A 83 1.62 -11.68 5.72
CA PHE A 83 1.06 -10.58 4.93
C PHE A 83 1.13 -10.85 3.43
N ILE A 84 2.15 -11.55 2.92
CA ILE A 84 2.24 -11.92 1.50
C ILE A 84 1.09 -12.84 1.11
N ASP A 85 0.74 -13.83 1.94
CA ASP A 85 -0.39 -14.71 1.70
C ASP A 85 -1.71 -13.93 1.62
N LYS A 86 -1.86 -12.86 2.42
CA LYS A 86 -3.03 -11.96 2.37
C LYS A 86 -3.12 -11.13 1.09
N VAL A 87 -2.00 -10.84 0.42
CA VAL A 87 -2.00 -10.06 -0.85
C VAL A 87 -2.62 -10.87 -2.00
N PHE A 88 -2.46 -12.19 -1.99
CA PHE A 88 -2.88 -13.07 -3.08
C PHE A 88 -4.14 -13.90 -2.78
N ALA A 89 -4.73 -13.74 -1.59
CA ALA A 89 -5.97 -14.40 -1.17
C ALA A 89 -7.20 -13.70 -1.74
#